data_AF-A0A957DTW9-F1
#
_entry.id   AF-A0A957DTW9-F1
#
_cell.length_a   1.000
_cell.length_b   1.000
_cell.length_c   1.000
_cell.angle_alpha   90.00
_cell.angle_beta   90.00
_cell.angle_gamma   90.00
#
_symmetry.space_group_name_H-M   'P 1'
#
loop_
_entity.id
_entity.type
_entity.pdbx_description
1 polymer ?
#
loop_
_entity_poly.entity_id
_entity_poly.type
_entity_poly.pdbx_seq_one_letter_code
_entity_poly.pdbx_strand_id
1 'polypeptide(L)'
;MFAQRLFNHSAELMAGLVSHLIFSRWACGFKEHHGACEDAYAARFGLLHLEVNRCFVLDHDDAYVGVRIPTLHRSNGRWQWGRLHLGYRFCQGDEQIRQTGVDVYWFRPLLRLRSAQVPKVVYGQACPPADDEYFPF
;
A
#
# COMPACT_ATOMS: atom_id res chain seq x y z
N MET A 1 24.89 15.15 0.06
CA MET A 1 24.72 14.86 1.50
C MET A 1 23.59 15.66 2.16
N PHE A 2 23.45 16.98 1.95
CA PHE A 2 22.42 17.77 2.64
C PHE A 2 20.97 17.40 2.24
N ALA A 3 20.71 17.24 0.94
CA ALA A 3 19.39 16.84 0.45
C ALA A 3 18.94 15.48 1.01
N GLN A 4 19.84 14.49 1.05
CA GLN A 4 19.53 13.16 1.56
C GLN A 4 19.21 13.15 3.06
N ARG A 5 19.88 13.99 3.86
CA ARG A 5 19.52 14.17 5.28
C ARG A 5 18.15 14.82 5.46
N LEU A 6 17.81 15.81 4.62
CA LEU A 6 16.50 16.44 4.64
C LEU A 6 15.39 15.44 4.26
N PHE A 7 15.63 14.61 3.23
CA PHE A 7 14.70 13.56 2.85
C PHE A 7 14.50 12.53 3.97
N ASN A 8 15.60 12.04 4.57
CA ASN A 8 15.51 11.09 5.67
C ASN A 8 14.77 11.68 6.89
N HIS A 9 15.06 12.94 7.25
CA HIS A 9 14.36 13.60 8.35
C HIS A 9 12.86 13.81 8.05
N SER A 10 12.53 14.15 6.81
CA SER A 10 11.13 14.27 6.41
C SER A 10 10.40 12.93 6.42
N ALA A 11 11.07 11.85 6.04
CA ALA A 11 10.52 10.50 6.07
C ALA A 11 10.26 10.05 7.52
N GLU A 12 11.21 10.30 8.43
CA GLU A 12 11.06 10.00 9.85
C GLU A 12 9.87 10.73 10.49
N LEU A 13 9.76 12.05 10.22
CA LEU A 13 8.62 12.84 10.70
C LEU A 13 7.30 12.32 10.15
N MET A 14 7.26 11.96 8.86
CA MET A 14 6.06 11.42 8.23
C MET A 14 5.71 10.03 8.79
N ALA A 15 6.68 9.14 9.00
CA ALA A 15 6.45 7.85 9.63
C ALA A 15 5.89 7.99 11.04
N GLY A 16 6.43 8.92 11.83
CA GLY A 16 5.90 9.24 13.16
C GLY A 16 4.47 9.77 13.10
N LEU A 17 4.18 10.70 12.18
CA LEU A 17 2.84 11.26 12.00
C LEU A 17 1.82 10.22 11.54
N VAL A 18 2.16 9.42 10.52
CA VAL A 18 1.31 8.36 9.99
C VAL A 18 1.04 7.31 11.06
N SER A 19 2.08 6.87 11.79
CA SER A 19 1.91 5.98 12.95
C SER A 19 0.94 6.57 13.97
N HIS A 20 1.10 7.84 14.34
CA HIS A 20 0.24 8.50 15.31
C HIS A 20 -1.22 8.57 14.83
N LEU A 21 -1.43 8.83 13.54
CA LEU A 21 -2.77 8.84 12.94
C LEU A 21 -3.39 7.44 12.91
N ILE A 22 -2.63 6.38 12.58
CA ILE A 22 -3.08 4.99 12.58
C ILE A 22 -3.59 4.56 13.96
N PHE A 23 -2.86 4.91 15.02
CA PHE A 23 -3.24 4.58 16.41
C PHE A 23 -4.17 5.62 17.05
N SER A 24 -4.60 6.64 16.29
CA SER A 24 -5.53 7.66 16.80
C SER A 24 -6.95 7.12 16.92
N ARG A 25 -7.76 7.75 17.78
CA ARG A 25 -9.17 7.38 17.97
C ARG A 25 -10.06 7.63 16.73
N TRP A 26 -9.55 8.33 15.71
CA TRP A 26 -10.27 8.66 14.47
C TRP A 26 -9.92 7.71 13.33
N ALA A 27 -8.90 6.87 13.53
CA ALA A 27 -8.60 5.79 12.60
C ALA A 27 -9.64 4.67 12.73
N CYS A 28 -9.96 4.06 11.60
CA CYS A 28 -10.86 2.93 11.51
C CYS A 28 -10.31 1.86 10.56
N GLY A 29 -10.83 0.64 10.68
CA GLY A 29 -10.40 -0.48 9.84
C GLY A 29 -8.92 -0.81 10.01
N PHE A 30 -8.44 -0.76 11.25
CA PHE A 30 -7.08 -1.16 11.61
C PHE A 30 -6.82 -2.60 11.19
N LYS A 31 -5.70 -2.80 10.51
CA LYS A 31 -5.16 -4.10 10.12
C LYS A 31 -3.70 -4.13 10.54
N GLU A 32 -3.30 -5.25 11.14
CA GLU A 32 -1.91 -5.53 11.49
C GLU A 32 -1.47 -6.79 10.76
N HIS A 33 -0.22 -6.79 10.34
CA HIS A 33 0.44 -7.93 9.72
C HIS A 33 1.83 -8.05 10.31
N HIS A 34 2.08 -9.17 11.00
CA HIS A 34 3.36 -9.50 11.59
C HIS A 34 3.97 -10.65 10.80
N GLY A 35 5.00 -10.33 10.02
CA GLY A 35 5.86 -11.29 9.37
C GLY A 35 7.08 -11.62 10.24
N ALA A 36 7.82 -12.65 9.86
CA ALA A 36 9.07 -13.01 10.57
C ALA A 36 10.14 -11.90 10.49
N CYS A 37 10.04 -11.03 9.48
CA CYS A 37 11.03 -10.00 9.15
C CYS A 37 10.41 -8.59 9.00
N GLU A 38 9.10 -8.47 9.15
CA GLU A 38 8.37 -7.24 8.85
C GLU A 38 7.17 -7.05 9.79
N ASP A 39 6.95 -5.81 10.22
CA ASP A 39 5.75 -5.38 10.92
C ASP A 39 5.04 -4.34 10.06
N ALA A 40 3.79 -4.62 9.66
CA ALA A 40 2.99 -3.70 8.89
C ALA A 40 1.66 -3.37 9.59
N TYR A 41 1.32 -2.09 9.59
CA TYR A 41 0.10 -1.56 10.17
C TYR A 41 -0.61 -0.72 9.13
N ALA A 42 -1.91 -0.92 8.97
CA ALA A 42 -2.72 -0.13 8.05
C ALA A 42 -4.02 0.29 8.70
N ALA A 43 -4.45 1.52 8.41
CA ALA A 43 -5.74 2.03 8.85
C ALA A 43 -6.33 3.02 7.84
N ARG A 44 -7.51 3.53 8.17
CA ARG A 44 -8.19 4.58 7.40
C ARG A 44 -8.51 5.76 8.29
N PHE A 45 -8.26 6.95 7.80
CA PHE A 45 -8.64 8.21 8.44
C PHE A 45 -9.52 8.98 7.45
N GLY A 46 -10.84 8.80 7.57
CA GLY A 46 -11.79 9.29 6.57
C GLY A 46 -11.55 8.66 5.18
N LEU A 47 -11.20 9.48 4.19
CA LEU A 47 -10.84 9.04 2.84
C LEU A 47 -9.36 8.63 2.70
N LEU A 48 -8.54 8.97 3.70
CA LEU A 48 -7.13 8.62 3.72
C LEU A 48 -6.96 7.15 4.09
N HIS A 49 -6.10 6.48 3.35
CA HIS A 49 -5.53 5.20 3.70
C HIS A 49 -4.10 5.43 4.18
N LEU A 50 -3.81 4.91 5.36
CA LEU A 50 -2.54 5.08 6.04
C LEU A 50 -1.93 3.70 6.21
N GLU A 51 -0.63 3.58 5.94
CA GLU A 51 0.11 2.35 6.13
C GLU A 51 1.53 2.67 6.62
N VAL A 52 2.04 1.85 7.53
CA VAL A 52 3.43 1.87 7.98
C VAL A 52 3.95 0.44 7.88
N ASN A 53 5.12 0.25 7.27
CA ASN A 53 5.77 -1.05 7.16
C ASN A 53 7.23 -0.93 7.61
N ARG A 54 7.58 -1.70 8.63
CA ARG A 54 8.91 -1.77 9.22
C ARG A 54 9.54 -3.12 8.94
N CYS A 55 10.58 -3.13 8.11
CA CYS A 55 11.40 -4.31 7.88
C CYS A 55 12.73 -4.16 8.63
N PHE A 56 12.88 -4.91 9.73
CA PHE A 56 14.08 -4.79 10.58
C PHE A 56 15.32 -5.42 9.94
N VAL A 57 15.16 -6.41 9.05
CA VAL A 57 16.29 -7.12 8.43
C VAL A 57 17.07 -6.21 7.49
N LEU A 58 16.36 -5.29 6.84
CA LEU A 58 16.89 -4.41 5.80
C LEU A 58 16.95 -2.96 6.27
N ASP A 59 16.78 -2.74 7.58
CA ASP A 59 16.70 -1.43 8.24
C ASP A 59 15.84 -0.44 7.45
N HIS A 60 14.62 -0.86 7.10
CA HIS A 60 13.76 -0.14 6.16
C HIS A 60 12.41 0.16 6.81
N ASP A 61 12.03 1.44 6.88
CA ASP A 61 10.74 1.93 7.39
C ASP A 61 10.02 2.73 6.29
N ASP A 62 8.87 2.23 5.87
CA ASP A 62 7.98 2.85 4.91
C ASP A 62 6.78 3.47 5.62
N ALA A 63 6.48 4.71 5.30
CA ALA A 63 5.20 5.34 5.61
C ALA A 63 4.46 5.69 4.33
N TYR A 64 3.18 5.34 4.27
CA TYR A 64 2.34 5.57 3.11
C TYR A 64 1.08 6.33 3.48
N VAL A 65 0.77 7.34 2.68
CA VAL A 65 -0.50 8.08 2.74
C VAL A 65 -1.12 8.05 1.36
N GLY A 66 -2.33 7.51 1.26
CA GLY A 66 -3.06 7.45 0.01
C GLY A 66 -4.52 7.85 0.15
N VAL A 67 -5.17 8.13 -0.97
CA VAL A 67 -6.60 8.38 -1.08
C VAL A 67 -7.18 7.40 -2.07
N ARG A 68 -8.33 6.83 -1.70
CA ARG A 68 -9.08 5.90 -2.55
C ARG A 68 -10.30 6.62 -3.11
N ILE A 69 -10.26 6.95 -4.40
CA ILE A 69 -11.30 7.71 -5.09
C ILE A 69 -12.12 6.76 -5.97
N PRO A 70 -13.45 6.66 -5.81
CA PRO A 70 -14.28 5.91 -6.74
C PRO A 70 -14.28 6.64 -8.09
N THR A 71 -14.01 5.91 -9.17
CA THR A 71 -13.99 6.47 -10.53
C THR A 71 -14.97 5.72 -11.42
N LEU A 72 -15.69 6.46 -12.26
CA LEU A 72 -16.54 5.85 -13.28
C LEU A 72 -15.78 5.83 -14.60
N HIS A 73 -15.68 4.66 -15.24
CA HIS A 73 -15.02 4.51 -16.53
C HIS A 73 -15.86 3.67 -17.48
N ARG A 74 -15.67 3.91 -18.78
CA ARG A 74 -16.38 3.19 -19.82
C ARG A 74 -15.54 2.00 -20.26
N SER A 75 -16.06 0.79 -20.04
CA SER A 75 -15.41 -0.47 -20.42
C SER A 75 -16.43 -1.37 -21.12
N ASN A 76 -16.07 -1.94 -22.27
CA ASN A 76 -16.95 -2.81 -23.09
C ASN A 76 -18.34 -2.20 -23.35
N GLY A 77 -18.39 -0.89 -23.63
CA GLY A 77 -19.63 -0.17 -23.92
C GLY A 77 -20.53 0.12 -22.70
N ARG A 78 -20.14 -0.25 -21.48
CA ARG A 78 -20.89 0.00 -20.24
C ARG A 78 -20.10 0.89 -19.28
N TRP A 79 -20.81 1.66 -18.47
CA TRP A 79 -20.21 2.37 -17.34
C TRP A 79 -19.96 1.40 -16.18
N GLN A 80 -18.73 1.42 -15.66
CA GLN A 80 -18.32 0.58 -14.55
C GLN A 80 -17.59 1.40 -13.50
N TRP A 81 -17.88 1.09 -12.24
CA TRP A 81 -17.21 1.68 -11.09
C TRP A 81 -15.85 1.01 -10.88
N GLY A 82 -14.78 1.79 -10.97
CA GLY A 82 -13.44 1.42 -10.54
C GLY A 82 -13.00 2.24 -9.35
N ARG A 83 -11.72 2.12 -9.01
CA ARG A 83 -11.11 2.85 -7.90
C ARG A 83 -9.73 3.34 -8.29
N LEU A 84 -9.49 4.63 -8.15
CA LEU A 84 -8.18 5.24 -8.26
C LEU A 84 -7.57 5.34 -6.87
N HIS A 85 -6.37 4.80 -6.70
CA HIS A 85 -5.51 5.05 -5.55
C HIS A 85 -4.43 6.03 -5.95
N LEU A 86 -4.33 7.12 -5.21
CA LEU A 86 -3.24 8.08 -5.30
C LEU A 86 -2.58 8.11 -3.94
N GLY A 87 -1.27 7.91 -3.86
CA GLY A 87 -0.58 8.02 -2.59
C GLY A 87 0.86 8.45 -2.74
N TYR A 88 1.47 8.71 -1.60
CA TYR A 88 2.87 9.04 -1.49
C TYR A 88 3.49 8.13 -0.44
N ARG A 89 4.65 7.56 -0.80
CA ARG A 89 5.46 6.73 0.08
C ARG A 89 6.69 7.48 0.52
N PHE A 90 6.93 7.49 1.82
CA PHE A 90 8.14 7.97 2.46
C PHE A 90 8.93 6.74 2.89
N CYS A 91 10.09 6.52 2.28
CA CYS A 91 10.98 5.42 2.62
C CYS A 91 12.17 5.95 3.42
N GLN A 92 12.52 5.26 4.49
CA GLN A 92 13.72 5.48 5.29
C GLN A 92 14.49 4.18 5.42
N GLY A 93 15.83 4.26 5.45
CA GLY A 93 16.68 3.10 5.68
C GLY A 93 18.05 3.21 5.02
N ASP A 94 19.02 2.48 5.54
CA ASP A 94 20.36 2.40 4.96
C ASP A 94 20.37 1.53 3.69
N GLU A 95 19.52 0.50 3.62
CA GLU A 95 19.29 -0.34 2.44
C GLU A 95 17.89 -0.12 1.87
N GLN A 96 17.72 0.96 1.10
CA GLN A 96 16.44 1.27 0.46
C GLN A 96 16.10 0.28 -0.65
N ILE A 97 15.22 -0.68 -0.36
CA ILE A 97 14.66 -1.60 -1.38
C ILE A 97 13.59 -0.89 -2.20
N ARG A 98 12.92 0.09 -1.60
CA ARG A 98 11.86 0.90 -2.21
C ARG A 98 12.25 2.36 -2.19
N GLN A 99 11.84 3.10 -3.23
CA GLN A 99 12.10 4.53 -3.34
C GLN A 99 10.91 5.35 -2.86
N THR A 100 11.22 6.45 -2.15
CA THR A 100 10.24 7.50 -1.83
C THR A 100 9.65 8.04 -3.12
N GLY A 101 8.32 8.15 -3.19
CA GLY A 101 7.68 8.57 -4.44
C GLY A 101 6.16 8.57 -4.42
N VAL A 102 5.61 8.96 -5.57
CA VAL A 102 4.16 8.98 -5.81
C VAL A 102 3.74 7.64 -6.39
N ASP A 103 2.72 7.04 -5.79
CA ASP A 103 2.08 5.82 -6.26
C ASP A 103 0.71 6.16 -6.87
N VAL A 104 0.47 5.70 -8.10
CA VAL A 104 -0.81 5.84 -8.79
C VAL A 104 -1.26 4.48 -9.29
N TYR A 105 -2.36 3.96 -8.73
CA TYR A 105 -2.93 2.68 -9.14
C TYR A 105 -4.39 2.84 -9.51
N TRP A 106 -4.79 2.24 -10.63
CA TRP A 106 -6.20 2.18 -11.02
C TRP A 106 -6.70 0.75 -10.96
N PHE A 107 -7.57 0.47 -10.00
CA PHE A 107 -8.25 -0.80 -9.85
C PHE A 107 -9.52 -0.81 -10.69
N ARG A 108 -9.61 -1.74 -11.65
CA ARG A 108 -10.83 -2.04 -12.38
C ARG A 108 -11.57 -3.17 -11.68
N PRO A 109 -12.91 -3.14 -11.59
CA PRO A 109 -13.65 -4.27 -11.06
C PRO A 109 -13.42 -5.47 -11.99
N LEU A 110 -12.98 -6.60 -11.43
CA LEU A 110 -12.97 -7.85 -12.18
C LEU A 110 -14.41 -8.19 -12.56
N LEU A 111 -14.69 -8.17 -13.86
CA LEU A 111 -15.92 -8.72 -14.40
C LEU A 111 -15.98 -10.19 -13.97
N ARG A 112 -16.91 -10.54 -13.08
CA ARG A 112 -17.21 -11.93 -12.74
C ARG A 112 -17.65 -12.63 -14.03
N LEU A 113 -16.71 -13.22 -14.75
CA LEU A 113 -17.00 -14.20 -15.79
C LEU A 113 -17.60 -15.41 -15.05
N ARG A 114 -18.93 -15.57 -15.16
CA ARG A 114 -19.58 -16.80 -14.75
C ARG A 114 -19.03 -17.93 -15.63
N SER A 115 -18.43 -18.93 -14.99
CA SER A 115 -18.15 -20.27 -15.51
C SER A 115 -16.99 -20.42 -16.50
N ALA A 116 -15.84 -20.90 -16.02
CA ALA A 116 -15.24 -22.19 -16.43
C ALA A 116 -13.89 -22.40 -15.72
N GLN A 117 -13.77 -23.53 -15.01
CA GLN A 117 -12.54 -24.21 -14.58
C GLN A 117 -11.30 -23.34 -14.28
N VAL A 118 -11.07 -23.08 -12.99
CA VAL A 118 -9.76 -22.65 -12.49
C VAL A 118 -8.81 -23.85 -12.55
N PRO A 119 -7.73 -23.86 -13.36
CA PRO A 119 -6.70 -24.86 -13.23
C PRO A 119 -5.97 -24.63 -11.91
N LYS A 120 -5.86 -25.69 -11.10
CA LYS A 120 -5.14 -25.70 -9.84
C LYS A 120 -3.65 -25.47 -10.11
N VAL A 121 -3.18 -24.23 -10.00
CA VAL A 121 -1.75 -23.91 -10.03
C VAL A 121 -1.20 -24.12 -8.63
N VAL A 122 -0.29 -25.08 -8.50
CA VAL A 122 0.54 -25.30 -7.32
C VAL A 122 1.65 -24.26 -7.36
N TYR A 123 1.64 -23.31 -6.43
CA TYR A 123 2.80 -22.48 -6.14
C TYR A 123 3.40 -22.94 -4.80
N GLY A 124 4.60 -23.52 -4.85
CA GLY A 124 5.53 -23.36 -3.74
C GLY A 124 6.18 -21.99 -3.93
N GLN A 125 5.80 -20.98 -3.16
CA GLN A 125 6.37 -19.64 -3.27
C GLN A 125 5.94 -18.72 -2.11
N ALA A 126 6.82 -17.77 -1.85
CA ALA A 126 6.74 -16.65 -0.93
C ALA A 126 5.34 -16.02 -0.80
N CYS A 127 5.01 -15.65 0.43
CA CYS A 127 3.85 -14.85 0.78
C CYS A 127 3.72 -13.62 -0.14
N PRO A 128 2.61 -13.47 -0.88
CA PRO A 128 2.18 -12.16 -1.36
C PRO A 128 1.71 -11.34 -0.15
N PRO A 129 1.72 -9.99 -0.20
CA PRO A 129 0.96 -9.22 0.76
C PRO A 129 -0.50 -9.67 0.65
N ALA A 130 -1.05 -10.16 1.75
CA ALA A 130 -2.41 -10.66 1.81
C ALA A 130 -3.40 -9.50 1.64
N ASP A 131 -3.71 -9.20 0.39
CA ASP A 131 -5.03 -8.90 -0.19
C ASP A 131 -4.78 -8.15 -1.51
N ASP A 132 -5.23 -8.77 -2.60
CA ASP A 132 -5.25 -8.29 -3.99
C ASP A 132 -3.92 -8.43 -4.79
N GLU A 133 -3.73 -9.64 -5.32
CA GLU A 133 -2.91 -10.04 -6.47
C GLU A 133 -2.11 -8.93 -7.19
N TYR A 134 -0.81 -8.96 -6.97
CA TYR A 134 0.24 -8.32 -7.75
C TYR A 134 0.41 -9.02 -9.12
N PHE A 135 0.47 -8.27 -10.22
CA PHE A 135 1.23 -8.69 -11.42
C PHE A 135 1.93 -7.48 -12.07
N PRO A 136 3.24 -7.58 -12.38
CA PRO A 136 4.04 -6.49 -12.92
C PRO A 136 3.88 -6.37 -14.44
N PHE A 137 3.89 -5.12 -14.94
CA PHE A 137 4.41 -4.74 -16.25
C PHE A 137 5.21 -3.45 -16.09
#